data_AF-A0AAW1ULD2-F1
#
_entry.id   AF-A0AAW1ULD2-F1
#
_cell.length_a   1.000
_cell.length_b   1.000
_cell.length_c   1.000
_cell.angle_alpha   90.00
_cell.angle_beta   90.00
_cell.angle_gamma   90.00
#
_symmetry.space_group_name_H-M   'P 1'
#
loop_
_entity.id
_entity.type
_entity.pdbx_description
1 polymer ?
#
loop_
_entity_poly.entity_id
_entity_poly.type
_entity_poly.pdbx_seq_one_letter_code
_entity_poly.pdbx_strand_id
1 'polypeptide(L)' 'MGLKAEVEEGVFVGPDIRWLMVDPQFITTMTVPPRGQWIALKEIIKKILCNNKDPKYKQIVKGILKTFQALM' A
#
# COMPACT_ATOMS: atom_id res chain seq x y z
N MET A 1 -22.77 18.76 18.59
CA MET A 1 -21.37 18.63 19.04
C MET A 1 -20.64 17.84 17.96
N GLY A 2 -19.73 18.49 17.22
CA GLY A 2 -19.08 17.90 16.05
C GLY A 2 -18.04 16.87 16.45
N LEU A 3 -18.08 15.69 15.83
CA LEU A 3 -16.99 14.71 15.91
C LEU A 3 -15.84 15.24 15.08
N LYS A 4 -14.97 16.02 15.71
CA LYS A 4 -13.66 16.31 15.14
C LYS A 4 -12.81 15.05 15.38
N ALA A 5 -12.80 14.16 14.39
CA ALA A 5 -11.76 13.14 14.34
C ALA A 5 -10.46 13.91 14.06
N GLU A 6 -9.60 14.00 15.06
CA GLU A 6 -8.22 14.46 14.86
C GLU A 6 -7.58 13.46 13.90
N VAL A 7 -7.50 13.83 12.62
CA VAL A 7 -6.74 13.06 11.64
C VAL A 7 -5.29 13.29 12.04
N GLU A 8 -4.66 12.28 12.64
CA GLU A 8 -3.21 12.27 12.80
C GLU A 8 -2.61 12.49 11.40
N GLU A 9 -1.98 13.65 11.21
CA GLU A 9 -1.45 14.07 9.93
C GLU A 9 -0.47 12.99 9.44
N GLY A 10 -0.76 12.37 8.30
CA GLY A 10 0.03 11.27 7.74
C GLY A 10 -0.51 9.85 7.98
N VAL A 11 -1.63 9.67 8.69
CA VAL A 11 -2.32 8.36 8.76
C VAL A 11 -3.33 8.23 7.63
N PHE A 12 -3.07 7.30 6.70
CA PHE A 12 -4.01 6.95 5.64
C PHE A 12 -5.03 5.94 6.14
N VAL A 13 -6.33 6.25 5.97
CA VAL A 13 -7.38 5.26 6.20
C VAL A 13 -7.68 4.45 4.93
N GLY A 14 -8.40 3.33 5.08
CA GLY A 14 -8.72 2.44 3.96
C GLY A 14 -9.29 3.13 2.70
N PRO A 15 -10.23 4.10 2.83
CA PRO A 15 -10.66 4.94 1.71
C PRO A 15 -9.53 5.68 1.00
N ASP A 16 -8.64 6.35 1.74
CA ASP A 16 -7.53 7.11 1.16
C ASP A 16 -6.60 6.19 0.36
N ILE A 17 -6.26 5.03 0.92
CA ILE A 17 -5.44 4.03 0.23
C ILE A 17 -6.10 3.60 -1.09
N ARG A 18 -7.42 3.38 -1.11
CA ARG A 18 -8.14 3.04 -2.35
C ARG A 18 -8.08 4.15 -3.39
N TRP A 19 -8.16 5.41 -2.98
CA TRP A 19 -8.02 6.56 -3.88
C TRP A 19 -6.59 6.67 -4.43
N LEU A 20 -5.59 6.57 -3.57
CA LEU A 20 -4.18 6.63 -3.95
C LEU A 20 -3.78 5.45 -4.87
N MET A 21 -4.40 4.29 -4.71
CA MET A 21 -4.18 3.11 -5.56
C MET A 21 -4.59 3.34 -7.03
N VAL A 22 -5.58 4.20 -7.28
CA VAL A 22 -6.10 4.50 -8.63
C VAL A 22 -5.54 5.79 -9.21
N ASP A 23 -4.93 6.65 -8.38
CA ASP A 23 -4.28 7.87 -8.83
C ASP A 23 -2.93 7.57 -9.52
N PRO A 24 -2.80 7.78 -10.85
CA PRO A 24 -1.54 7.56 -11.55
C PRO A 24 -0.47 8.61 -11.21
N GLN A 25 -0.86 9.80 -10.70
CA GLN A 25 0.09 10.87 -10.38
C GLN A 25 0.74 10.66 -9.01
N PHE A 26 0.09 9.96 -8.09
CA PHE A 26 0.62 9.76 -6.75
C PHE A 26 2.02 9.11 -6.72
N ILE A 27 2.31 8.18 -7.62
CA ILE A 27 3.64 7.55 -7.66
C ILE A 27 4.76 8.51 -8.08
N THR A 28 4.41 9.60 -8.79
CA THR A 28 5.38 10.59 -9.27
C THR A 28 5.82 11.54 -8.15
N THR A 29 5.00 11.70 -7.11
CA THR A 29 5.32 12.53 -5.92
C THR A 29 6.32 11.85 -4.98
N MET A 30 6.57 10.55 -5.15
CA MET A 30 7.45 9.76 -4.30
C MET A 30 8.92 9.79 -4.77
N THR A 31 9.85 9.85 -3.81
CA THR A 31 11.29 9.62 -4.02
C THR A 31 11.65 8.12 -4.02
N VAL A 32 12.88 7.79 -4.40
CA VAL A 32 13.47 6.45 -4.19
C VAL A 32 14.16 6.51 -2.83
N PRO A 33 13.85 5.70 -1.80
CA PRO A 33 13.17 4.38 -1.84
C PRO A 33 11.63 4.26 -1.85
N PRO A 34 10.83 5.21 -1.30
CA PRO A 34 9.38 5.04 -1.09
C PRO A 34 8.58 4.58 -2.30
N ARG A 35 8.98 5.00 -3.51
CA ARG A 35 8.35 4.58 -4.76
C ARG A 35 8.35 3.06 -4.95
N GLY A 36 9.45 2.38 -4.61
CA GLY A 36 9.55 0.93 -4.73
C GLY A 36 8.64 0.21 -3.75
N GLN A 37 8.52 0.73 -2.54
CA GLN A 37 7.63 0.20 -1.49
C GLN A 37 6.16 0.37 -1.88
N TRP A 38 5.80 1.52 -2.46
CA TRP A 38 4.45 1.75 -2.97
C TRP A 38 4.09 0.75 -4.08
N ILE A 39 4.99 0.49 -5.02
CA ILE A 39 4.76 -0.54 -6.06
C ILE A 39 4.53 -1.92 -5.44
N ALA A 40 5.35 -2.32 -4.47
CA ALA A 40 5.19 -3.60 -3.78
C ALA A 40 3.85 -3.68 -3.03
N LEU A 41 3.44 -2.60 -2.35
CA LEU A 41 2.17 -2.51 -1.65
C LEU A 41 0.97 -2.63 -2.61
N LYS A 42 1.03 -1.98 -3.79
CA LYS A 42 -0.02 -2.10 -4.82
C LYS A 42 -0.22 -3.55 -5.25
N GLU A 43 0.86 -4.31 -5.37
CA GLU A 43 0.81 -5.73 -5.74
C GLU A 43 0.18 -6.60 -4.63
N ILE A 44 0.45 -6.31 -3.36
CA ILE A 44 -0.24 -6.97 -2.22
C ILE A 44 -1.73 -6.74 -2.32
N ILE A 45 -2.13 -5.46 -2.44
CA ILE A 45 -3.54 -5.08 -2.39
C ILE A 45 -4.29 -5.77 -3.53
N LYS A 46 -3.75 -5.75 -4.76
CA LYS A 46 -4.37 -6.37 -5.93
C LYS A 46 -4.45 -7.89 -5.87
N LYS A 47 -3.38 -8.57 -5.44
CA LYS A 47 -3.27 -10.05 -5.55
C LYS A 47 -3.76 -10.80 -4.31
N ILE A 48 -3.88 -10.11 -3.18
CA ILE A 48 -4.14 -10.74 -1.88
C ILE A 48 -5.41 -10.18 -1.23
N LEU A 49 -5.59 -8.86 -1.24
CA LEU A 49 -6.68 -8.20 -0.50
C LEU A 49 -7.94 -7.95 -1.35
N CYS A 50 -7.84 -8.02 -2.67
CA CYS A 50 -9.01 -8.08 -3.54
C CYS A 50 -9.69 -9.46 -3.44
N ASN A 51 -10.99 -9.53 -3.77
CA ASN A 51 -11.83 -10.74 -3.67
C ASN A 51 -11.33 -11.98 -4.44
N ASN A 52 -10.25 -11.87 -5.21
CA ASN A 52 -9.62 -12.99 -5.88
C ASN A 52 -8.23 -13.24 -5.30
N LYS A 53 -8.15 -14.23 -4.40
CA LYS A 53 -6.93 -14.62 -3.72
C LYS A 53 -6.06 -15.42 -4.69
N ASP A 54 -4.90 -14.87 -5.07
CA ASP A 54 -3.95 -15.57 -5.95
C ASP A 54 -3.57 -16.94 -5.33
N PRO A 55 -3.61 -18.06 -6.08
CA PRO A 55 -3.19 -19.38 -5.59
C PRO A 55 -1.77 -19.39 -5.01
N LYS A 56 -0.90 -18.48 -5.48
CA LYS A 56 0.49 -18.31 -5.05
C LYS A 56 0.66 -17.18 -4.01
N TYR A 57 -0.41 -16.71 -3.37
CA TYR A 57 -0.35 -15.58 -2.43
C TYR A 57 0.72 -15.75 -1.34
N LYS A 58 0.97 -16.97 -0.84
CA LYS A 58 2.01 -17.24 0.17
C LYS A 58 3.42 -16.88 -0.35
N GLN A 59 3.71 -17.18 -1.62
CA GLN A 59 5.00 -16.84 -2.25
C GLN A 59 5.10 -15.33 -2.48
N ILE A 60 4.00 -14.69 -2.88
CA ILE A 60 3.90 -13.24 -3.07
C ILE A 60 4.18 -12.52 -1.74
N VAL A 61 3.50 -12.91 -0.65
CA VAL A 61 3.74 -12.39 0.70
C VAL A 61 5.20 -12.58 1.12
N LYS A 62 5.77 -13.77 0.91
CA LYS A 62 7.17 -14.06 1.28
C LYS A 62 8.17 -13.17 0.53
N GLY A 63 7.96 -12.93 -0.76
CA GLY A 63 8.81 -12.03 -1.56
C GLY A 63 8.74 -10.59 -1.05
N ILE A 64 7.53 -10.13 -0.74
CA ILE A 64 7.27 -8.78 -0.26
C ILE A 64 7.84 -8.56 1.15
N LEU A 65 7.69 -9.53 2.06
CA LEU A 65 8.30 -9.47 3.39
C LEU A 65 9.83 -9.34 3.30
N LYS A 66 10.49 -10.03 2.36
CA LYS A 66 11.92 -9.83 2.12
C LYS A 66 12.24 -8.42 1.63
N THR A 67 11.41 -7.85 0.76
CA THR A 67 11.57 -6.46 0.30
C THR A 67 11.47 -5.47 1.46
N PHE A 68 10.49 -5.63 2.36
CA PHE A 68 10.35 -4.78 3.54
C PHE A 68 11.47 -5.00 4.57
N GLN A 69 11.92 -6.25 4.78
CA GLN A 69 13.01 -6.57 5.70
C GLN A 69 14.38 -6.08 5.22
N ALA A 70 14.64 -6.03 3.91
CA ALA A 70 15.88 -5.51 3.35
C ALA A 70 15.98 -3.97 3.44
N LEU A 71 14.94 -3.30 3.93
CA LEU A 71 14.82 -1.85 4.02
C LEU A 71 14.80 -1.34 5.48
N MET A 72 14.87 -2.25 6.46
CA MET A 72 15.10 -1.98 7.89
C MET A 72 16.53 -2.37 8.27
#